data_AF-A0A965XS91-F1
#
_entry.id   AF-A0A965XS91-F1
#
_cell.length_a   1.000
_cell.length_b   1.000
_cell.length_c   1.000
_cell.angle_alpha   90.00
_cell.angle_beta   90.00
_cell.angle_gamma   90.00
#
_symmetry.space_group_name_H-M   'P 1'
#
loop_
_entity.id
_entity.type
_entity.pdbx_description
1 polymer ?
#
loop_
_entity_poly.entity_id
_entity_poly.type
_entity_poly.pdbx_seq_one_letter_code
_entity_poly.pdbx_strand_id
1 'polypeptide(L)'
;MRVDIEPKPDQWPAERGVVISVTIRSFKGRRDVVAHLFRPDPVTGEPDPALDNSAVIVPDSTETGDGRTVYLETFTEDEAKALVQYLADRYDSRLTHIRASWIPLPVPPGLTPLSRCQCTQTVGRIQFDKIPNYSLSFSVHGLYDLALHPPLTSHDV
;
A
#
# COMPACT_ATOMS: atom_id res chain seq x y z
N MET A 1 -9.40 15.89 -6.51
CA MET A 1 -9.04 14.46 -6.42
C MET A 1 -10.23 13.63 -5.93
N ARG A 2 -10.38 12.35 -6.32
CA ARG A 2 -11.39 11.42 -5.77
C ARG A 2 -10.79 10.61 -4.61
N VAL A 3 -11.56 10.32 -3.57
CA VAL A 3 -11.16 9.46 -2.45
C VAL A 3 -12.27 8.44 -2.21
N ASP A 4 -11.92 7.14 -2.30
CA ASP A 4 -12.82 6.03 -1.94
C ASP A 4 -12.22 5.25 -0.77
N ILE A 5 -12.98 5.10 0.31
CA ILE A 5 -12.59 4.35 1.50
C ILE A 5 -13.67 3.32 1.78
N GLU A 6 -13.33 2.04 1.69
CA GLU A 6 -14.25 0.96 2.06
C GLU A 6 -14.33 0.85 3.59
N PRO A 7 -15.55 0.75 4.16
CA PRO A 7 -15.71 0.62 5.61
C PRO A 7 -15.11 -0.68 6.13
N LYS A 8 -14.69 -0.68 7.40
CA LYS A 8 -14.20 -1.88 8.08
C LYS A 8 -15.27 -2.97 8.10
N PRO A 9 -14.96 -4.21 7.70
CA PRO A 9 -15.90 -5.33 7.84
C PRO A 9 -16.25 -5.60 9.31
N ASP A 10 -17.53 -5.88 9.60
CA ASP A 10 -18.07 -5.98 10.98
C ASP A 10 -17.32 -7.00 11.86
N GLN A 11 -16.85 -8.11 11.29
CA GLN A 11 -16.18 -9.20 12.02
C GLN A 11 -14.68 -9.28 11.71
N TRP A 12 -14.04 -8.14 11.47
CA TRP A 12 -12.64 -8.11 11.11
C TRP A 12 -11.73 -8.56 12.27
N PRO A 13 -10.92 -9.63 12.10
CA PRO A 13 -10.24 -10.32 13.21
C PRO A 13 -8.88 -9.71 13.61
N ALA A 14 -8.51 -8.55 13.06
CA ALA A 14 -7.18 -7.97 13.21
C ALA A 14 -7.21 -6.44 13.38
N GLU A 15 -6.10 -5.83 13.77
CA GLU A 15 -5.98 -4.37 13.83
C GLU A 15 -5.59 -3.77 12.46
N ARG A 16 -4.77 -4.51 11.72
CA ARG A 16 -4.30 -4.15 10.37
C ARG A 16 -5.12 -4.85 9.30
N GLY A 17 -4.92 -4.42 8.06
CA GLY A 17 -5.58 -4.99 6.89
C GLY A 17 -5.95 -3.99 5.81
N VAL A 18 -5.79 -2.69 6.09
CA VAL A 18 -6.12 -1.66 5.11
C VAL A 18 -5.00 -1.59 4.08
N VAL A 19 -5.36 -1.78 2.82
CA VAL A 19 -4.48 -1.58 1.67
C VAL A 19 -4.86 -0.27 0.98
N ILE A 20 -3.86 0.51 0.59
CA ILE A 20 -4.06 1.81 -0.05
C ILE A 20 -3.36 1.83 -1.39
N SER A 21 -4.05 2.36 -2.40
CA SER A 21 -3.45 2.70 -3.69
C SER A 21 -3.77 4.14 -4.06
N VAL A 22 -2.86 4.77 -4.79
CA VAL A 22 -3.05 6.12 -5.31
C VAL A 22 -2.85 6.13 -6.81
N THR A 23 -3.64 6.94 -7.51
CA THR A 23 -3.45 7.22 -8.94
C THR A 23 -2.81 8.59 -9.09
N ILE A 24 -1.61 8.61 -9.66
CA ILE A 24 -0.82 9.81 -9.94
C ILE A 24 -1.15 10.25 -11.37
N ARG A 25 -1.60 11.50 -11.53
CA ARG A 25 -2.06 12.06 -12.82
C ARG A 25 -1.05 11.85 -13.94
N SER A 26 0.20 12.23 -13.68
CA SER A 26 1.33 12.06 -14.59
C SER A 26 2.57 11.72 -13.79
N PHE A 27 3.27 10.66 -14.19
CA PHE A 27 4.47 10.19 -13.50
C PHE A 27 5.39 9.46 -14.48
N LYS A 28 6.66 9.91 -14.55
CA LYS A 28 7.72 9.30 -15.38
C LYS A 28 7.29 9.00 -16.83
N GLY A 29 6.64 9.94 -17.50
CA GLY A 29 6.24 9.77 -18.91
C GLY A 29 4.95 8.97 -19.12
N ARG A 30 4.28 8.55 -18.05
CA ARG A 30 2.99 7.83 -18.08
C ARG A 30 1.90 8.65 -17.42
N ARG A 31 0.65 8.47 -17.86
CA ARG A 31 -0.53 9.05 -17.21
C ARG A 31 -1.25 8.00 -16.37
N ASP A 32 -2.00 8.47 -15.39
CA ASP A 32 -2.86 7.65 -14.52
C ASP A 32 -2.11 6.47 -13.89
N VAL A 33 -0.90 6.72 -13.38
CA VAL A 33 -0.03 5.71 -12.79
C VAL A 33 -0.52 5.31 -11.41
N VAL A 34 -0.76 4.03 -11.21
CA VAL A 34 -1.18 3.48 -9.92
C VAL A 34 0.04 3.09 -9.12
N ALA A 35 0.11 3.56 -7.88
CA ALA A 35 1.08 3.13 -6.89
C ALA A 35 0.37 2.45 -5.72
N HIS A 36 0.78 1.23 -5.39
CA HIS A 36 0.30 0.47 -4.24
C HIS A 36 1.17 0.78 -3.03
N LEU A 37 0.56 1.33 -1.99
CA LEU A 37 1.25 1.81 -0.80
C LEU A 37 1.37 0.70 0.23
N PHE A 38 2.51 0.66 0.92
CA PHE A 38 2.81 -0.34 1.95
C PHE A 38 3.74 0.21 3.03
N ARG A 39 3.68 -0.43 4.21
CA ARG A 39 4.65 -0.26 5.30
C ARG A 39 5.93 -1.03 4.95
N PRO A 40 7.07 -0.37 4.71
CA PRO A 40 8.28 -1.07 4.29
C PRO A 40 9.05 -1.71 5.43
N ASP A 41 8.83 -1.23 6.65
CA ASP A 41 9.46 -1.74 7.87
C ASP A 41 8.41 -2.51 8.65
N PRO A 42 8.65 -3.79 9.01
CA PRO A 42 7.80 -4.47 9.96
C PRO A 42 7.81 -3.68 11.26
N VAL A 43 6.66 -3.57 11.94
CA VAL A 43 6.55 -2.89 13.24
C VAL A 43 7.55 -3.53 14.20
N THR A 44 8.70 -2.89 14.40
CA THR A 44 9.72 -3.34 15.33
C THR A 44 9.27 -2.95 16.72
N GLY A 45 8.72 -3.88 17.51
CA GLY A 45 8.52 -3.62 18.93
C GLY A 45 7.49 -4.49 19.64
N GLU A 46 6.40 -4.87 18.98
CA GLU A 46 5.31 -5.60 19.64
C GLU A 46 4.86 -6.82 18.82
N PRO A 47 4.67 -7.99 19.45
CA PRO A 47 4.07 -9.14 18.78
C PRO A 47 2.62 -8.80 18.41
N ASP A 48 2.29 -8.82 17.12
CA ASP A 48 0.90 -8.70 16.66
C ASP A 48 0.20 -10.06 16.84
N PRO A 49 -0.75 -10.21 17.79
CA PRO A 49 -1.40 -11.49 18.06
C PRO A 49 -2.22 -12.01 16.88
N ALA A 50 -2.56 -11.14 15.90
CA ALA A 50 -3.23 -11.55 14.67
C ALA A 50 -2.35 -12.47 13.81
N LEU A 51 -1.02 -12.44 13.98
CA LEU A 51 -0.10 -13.29 13.23
C LEU A 51 -0.20 -14.78 13.60
N ASP A 52 -0.64 -15.06 14.83
CA ASP A 52 -0.88 -16.43 15.32
C ASP A 52 -2.32 -16.89 15.04
N ASN A 53 -3.16 -16.01 14.49
CA ASN A 53 -4.55 -16.31 14.15
C ASN A 53 -4.66 -16.90 12.74
N SER A 54 -5.11 -18.15 12.64
CA SER A 54 -5.29 -18.85 11.36
C SER A 54 -6.36 -18.24 10.46
N ALA A 55 -7.26 -17.40 11.01
CA ALA A 55 -8.21 -16.61 10.23
C ALA A 55 -7.57 -15.40 9.54
N VAL A 56 -6.35 -15.02 9.94
CA VAL A 56 -5.59 -13.89 9.39
C VAL A 56 -4.45 -14.40 8.54
N ILE A 57 -3.61 -15.28 9.08
CA ILE A 57 -2.48 -15.89 8.38
C ILE A 57 -2.74 -17.37 8.28
N VAL A 58 -2.82 -17.91 7.06
CA VAL A 58 -2.85 -19.36 6.91
C VAL A 58 -1.53 -19.92 7.46
N PRO A 59 -1.56 -20.82 8.45
CA PRO A 59 -0.35 -21.43 8.96
C PRO A 59 0.35 -22.17 7.81
N ASP A 60 1.60 -21.79 7.61
CA ASP A 60 2.37 -22.18 6.44
C ASP A 60 2.63 -23.69 6.45
N SER A 61 2.14 -24.43 5.45
CA SER A 61 2.50 -25.84 5.26
C SER A 61 3.87 -26.01 4.60
N THR A 62 4.50 -24.92 4.14
CA THR A 62 5.77 -24.93 3.39
C THR A 62 6.53 -23.63 3.68
N GLU A 63 7.74 -23.68 4.23
CA GLU A 63 8.58 -22.57 4.79
C GLU A 63 8.83 -21.29 3.92
N THR A 64 7.88 -20.82 3.13
CA THR A 64 7.99 -19.76 2.10
C THR A 64 6.78 -18.81 2.08
N GLY A 65 5.83 -18.98 2.98
CA GLY A 65 4.62 -18.19 3.11
C GLY A 65 4.91 -16.79 3.61
N ASP A 66 5.13 -15.89 2.67
CA ASP A 66 5.32 -14.46 2.91
C ASP A 66 4.02 -13.74 3.35
N GLY A 67 2.94 -14.47 3.61
CA GLY A 67 1.65 -13.93 4.05
C GLY A 67 1.76 -13.08 5.32
N ARG A 68 2.64 -13.45 6.25
CA ARG A 68 2.98 -12.63 7.43
C ARG A 68 3.53 -11.27 7.02
N THR A 69 4.47 -11.23 6.08
CA THR A 69 5.05 -9.97 5.60
C THR A 69 4.01 -9.16 4.82
N VAL A 70 3.20 -9.79 3.96
CA VAL A 70 2.09 -9.13 3.25
C VAL A 70 1.11 -8.48 4.21
N TYR A 71 0.73 -9.17 5.29
CA TYR A 71 -0.14 -8.59 6.32
C TYR A 71 0.52 -7.40 7.04
N LEU A 72 1.79 -7.54 7.43
CA LEU A 72 2.54 -6.46 8.11
C LEU A 72 2.79 -5.23 7.23
N GLU A 73 2.74 -5.40 5.92
CA GLU A 73 2.80 -4.31 4.94
C GLU A 73 1.52 -3.46 4.90
N THR A 74 0.41 -3.97 5.44
CA THR A 74 -0.87 -3.26 5.49
C THR A 74 -0.93 -2.25 6.65
N PHE A 75 -1.86 -1.31 6.54
CA PHE A 75 -2.08 -0.25 7.51
C PHE A 75 -3.15 -0.63 8.54
N THR A 76 -3.05 -0.07 9.74
CA THR A 76 -4.22 0.04 10.64
C THR A 76 -5.22 1.05 10.10
N GLU A 77 -6.43 1.09 10.67
CA GLU A 77 -7.45 2.08 10.29
C GLU A 77 -6.99 3.53 10.56
N ASP A 78 -6.31 3.77 11.68
CA ASP A 78 -5.82 5.09 12.05
C ASP A 78 -4.63 5.52 11.18
N GLU A 79 -3.69 4.60 10.90
CA GLU A 79 -2.62 4.84 9.92
C GLU A 79 -3.22 5.16 8.55
N ALA A 80 -4.23 4.41 8.10
CA ALA A 80 -4.89 4.63 6.83
C ALA A 80 -5.57 6.01 6.75
N LYS A 81 -6.31 6.41 7.79
CA LYS A 81 -6.93 7.74 7.87
C LYS A 81 -5.87 8.85 7.82
N ALA A 82 -4.81 8.73 8.61
CA ALA A 82 -3.73 9.70 8.63
C ALA A 82 -3.01 9.80 7.27
N LEU A 83 -2.76 8.66 6.63
CA LEU A 83 -2.12 8.59 5.32
C LEU A 83 -3.00 9.21 4.24
N VAL A 84 -4.30 8.91 4.20
CA VAL A 84 -5.25 9.51 3.25
C VAL A 84 -5.29 11.03 3.42
N GLN A 85 -5.37 11.51 4.66
CA GLN A 85 -5.37 12.95 4.94
C GLN A 85 -4.07 13.62 4.46
N TYR A 86 -2.91 13.03 4.81
CA TYR A 86 -1.60 13.52 4.37
C TYR A 86 -1.50 13.57 2.83
N LEU A 87 -1.96 12.52 2.15
CA LEU A 87 -1.92 12.45 0.68
C LEU A 87 -2.84 13.49 0.05
N ALA A 88 -4.04 13.67 0.61
CA ALA A 88 -4.99 14.68 0.14
C ALA A 88 -4.43 16.09 0.28
N ASP A 89 -3.92 16.46 1.46
CA ASP A 89 -3.45 17.82 1.71
C ASP A 89 -2.21 18.16 0.87
N ARG A 90 -1.28 17.20 0.77
CA ARG A 90 0.02 17.45 0.15
C ARG A 90 0.04 17.25 -1.36
N TYR A 91 -0.79 16.35 -1.86
CA TYR A 91 -0.72 15.89 -3.25
C TYR A 91 -2.04 16.01 -4.03
N ASP A 92 -3.06 16.73 -3.57
CA ASP A 92 -4.34 16.90 -4.30
C ASP A 92 -4.17 17.35 -5.76
N SER A 93 -3.19 18.23 -6.04
CA SER A 93 -2.91 18.67 -7.41
C SER A 93 -2.29 17.59 -8.30
N ARG A 94 -1.65 16.57 -7.71
CA ARG A 94 -0.90 15.52 -8.41
C ARG A 94 -1.65 14.19 -8.46
N LEU A 95 -2.49 13.90 -7.48
CA LEU A 95 -3.28 12.68 -7.41
C LEU A 95 -4.65 12.88 -8.01
N THR A 96 -5.11 11.91 -8.80
CA THR A 96 -6.48 11.89 -9.33
C THR A 96 -7.39 11.04 -8.46
N HIS A 97 -6.85 10.00 -7.81
CA HIS A 97 -7.61 9.05 -7.02
C HIS A 97 -6.81 8.48 -5.84
N ILE A 98 -7.45 8.34 -4.69
CA ILE A 98 -6.98 7.53 -3.56
C ILE A 98 -8.03 6.45 -3.30
N ARG A 99 -7.60 5.20 -3.20
CA ARG A 99 -8.47 4.07 -2.83
C ARG A 99 -7.89 3.36 -1.61
N ALA A 100 -8.71 3.22 -0.57
CA ALA A 100 -8.45 2.40 0.60
C ALA A 100 -9.47 1.26 0.68
N SER A 101 -8.99 0.02 0.80
CA SER A 101 -9.82 -1.18 0.89
C SER A 101 -9.23 -2.15 1.90
N TRP A 102 -9.94 -3.23 2.20
CA TRP A 102 -9.46 -4.29 3.10
C TRP A 102 -8.91 -5.47 2.31
N ILE A 103 -7.74 -5.98 2.70
CA ILE A 103 -7.18 -7.20 2.11
C ILE A 103 -8.13 -8.39 2.37
N PRO A 104 -8.23 -9.40 1.48
CA PRO A 104 -8.92 -10.64 1.85
C PRO A 104 -8.18 -11.35 2.99
N LEU A 105 -8.94 -11.85 3.98
CA LEU A 105 -8.44 -12.72 5.03
C LEU A 105 -9.08 -14.12 4.96
N PRO A 106 -8.33 -15.19 5.29
CA PRO A 106 -6.90 -15.18 5.62
C PRO A 106 -6.06 -14.77 4.40
N VAL A 107 -4.87 -14.21 4.63
CA VAL A 107 -3.99 -13.73 3.56
C VAL A 107 -3.73 -14.89 2.59
N PRO A 108 -4.03 -14.73 1.30
CA PRO A 108 -3.84 -15.80 0.33
C PRO A 108 -2.39 -16.30 0.29
N PRO A 109 -2.15 -17.62 0.25
CA PRO A 109 -0.80 -18.17 0.12
C PRO A 109 -0.19 -17.82 -1.24
N GLY A 110 1.15 -17.77 -1.29
CA GLY A 110 1.91 -17.50 -2.51
C GLY A 110 1.96 -16.02 -2.93
N LEU A 111 1.41 -15.10 -2.13
CA LEU A 111 1.55 -13.67 -2.38
C LEU A 111 2.98 -13.21 -2.07
N THR A 112 3.55 -12.43 -2.99
CA THR A 112 4.84 -11.77 -2.79
C THR A 112 4.63 -10.41 -2.12
N PRO A 113 5.33 -10.11 -1.01
CA PRO A 113 5.28 -8.79 -0.38
C PRO A 113 5.82 -7.70 -1.31
N LEU A 114 5.21 -6.52 -1.26
CA LEU A 114 5.59 -5.39 -2.09
C LEU A 114 7.01 -4.88 -1.78
N SER A 115 7.48 -5.06 -0.55
CA SER A 115 8.85 -4.78 -0.12
C SER A 115 9.87 -5.67 -0.83
N ARG A 116 9.50 -6.91 -1.19
CA ARG A 116 10.36 -7.89 -1.86
C ARG A 116 10.30 -7.83 -3.39
N CYS A 117 9.32 -7.14 -3.95
CA CYS A 117 9.27 -6.91 -5.39
C CYS A 117 10.54 -6.22 -5.89
N GLN A 118 11.20 -6.82 -6.89
CA GLN A 118 12.40 -6.27 -7.49
C GLN A 118 12.05 -5.06 -8.37
N CYS A 119 12.83 -3.98 -8.24
CA CYS A 119 12.72 -2.85 -9.16
C CYS A 119 13.34 -3.24 -10.50
N THR A 120 12.64 -2.96 -11.59
CA THR A 120 13.06 -3.24 -12.97
C THR A 120 13.09 -1.94 -13.76
N GLN A 121 13.15 -2.01 -15.10
CA GLN A 121 13.06 -0.84 -15.95
C GLN A 121 11.71 -0.11 -15.82
N THR A 122 10.62 -0.85 -15.58
CA THR A 122 9.26 -0.30 -15.51
C THR A 122 8.68 -0.34 -14.11
N VAL A 123 9.12 -1.29 -13.29
CA VAL A 123 8.73 -1.42 -11.88
C VAL A 123 9.63 -0.57 -11.01
N GLY A 124 9.06 0.33 -10.22
CA GLY A 124 9.83 1.17 -9.32
C GLY A 124 9.12 1.43 -8.00
N ARG A 125 9.85 2.10 -7.09
CA ARG A 125 9.39 2.41 -5.74
C ARG A 125 9.44 3.91 -5.47
N ILE A 126 8.45 4.42 -4.78
CA ILE A 126 8.38 5.77 -4.21
C ILE A 126 8.61 5.63 -2.71
N GLN A 127 9.58 6.34 -2.15
CA GLN A 127 9.84 6.36 -0.71
C GLN A 127 9.30 7.67 -0.14
N PHE A 128 8.04 7.67 0.32
CA PHE A 128 7.39 8.91 0.75
C PHE A 128 8.05 9.48 2.00
N ASP A 129 8.51 8.60 2.90
CA ASP A 129 9.22 8.93 4.13
C ASP A 129 10.56 9.65 3.91
N LYS A 130 11.14 9.53 2.71
CA LYS A 130 12.38 10.24 2.34
C LYS A 130 12.12 11.61 1.69
N ILE A 131 10.86 11.97 1.43
CA ILE A 131 10.50 13.26 0.84
C ILE A 131 10.54 14.35 1.93
N PRO A 132 11.09 15.54 1.66
CA PRO A 132 11.13 16.63 2.64
C PRO A 132 9.75 16.98 3.19
N ASN A 133 9.66 17.32 4.49
CA ASN A 133 8.40 17.65 5.18
C ASN A 133 7.39 16.48 5.20
N TYR A 134 7.87 15.24 5.24
CA TYR A 134 7.05 14.08 5.60
C TYR A 134 6.67 14.15 7.08
N SER A 135 5.37 14.09 7.39
CA SER A 135 4.84 14.37 8.73
C SER A 135 4.17 13.19 9.43
N LEU A 136 4.09 12.02 8.78
CA LEU A 136 3.51 10.83 9.39
C LEU A 136 4.53 10.18 10.33
N SER A 137 4.05 9.57 11.42
CA SER A 137 4.86 8.89 12.42
C SER A 137 5.38 7.51 11.97
N PHE A 138 5.06 7.10 10.74
CA PHE A 138 5.37 5.79 10.19
C PHE A 138 5.85 5.88 8.74
N SER A 139 6.76 5.00 8.31
CA SER A 139 7.27 4.94 6.94
C SER A 139 6.20 4.45 5.96
N VAL A 140 6.15 5.05 4.76
CA VAL A 140 5.28 4.63 3.65
C VAL A 140 6.08 4.59 2.36
N HIS A 141 6.06 3.43 1.70
CA HIS A 141 6.56 3.27 0.35
C HIS A 141 5.41 2.99 -0.62
N GLY A 142 5.59 3.27 -1.90
CA GLY A 142 4.65 2.92 -2.97
C GLY A 142 5.34 2.16 -4.10
N LEU A 143 4.77 1.03 -4.53
CA LEU A 143 5.24 0.27 -5.69
C LEU A 143 4.38 0.60 -6.92
N TYR A 144 4.99 0.88 -8.06
CA TYR A 144 4.30 1.11 -9.34
C TYR A 144 4.96 0.31 -10.46
N ASP A 145 4.21 0.05 -11.53
CA ASP A 145 4.74 -0.50 -12.78
C ASP A 145 4.30 0.33 -13.99
N LEU A 146 5.24 1.07 -14.58
CA LEU A 146 5.00 1.94 -15.73
C LEU A 146 4.54 1.19 -16.99
N ALA A 147 4.79 -0.13 -17.08
CA ALA A 147 4.35 -0.94 -18.22
C ALA A 147 2.83 -1.08 -18.27
N LEU A 148 2.16 -0.99 -17.11
CA LEU A 148 0.71 -1.13 -16.98
C LEU A 148 -0.05 0.15 -17.34
N HIS A 149 0.65 1.24 -17.65
CA HIS A 149 0.06 2.56 -17.81
C HIS A 149 0.34 3.17 -19.20
N PRO A 150 -0.65 3.89 -19.77
CA PRO A 150 -0.49 4.51 -21.08
C PRO A 150 0.57 5.63 -21.05
N PRO A 151 1.29 5.83 -22.17
CA PRO A 151 2.24 6.93 -22.28
C PRO A 151 1.52 8.28 -22.21
N LEU A 152 2.23 9.31 -21.75
CA LEU A 152 1.78 10.70 -21.88
C LEU A 152 1.78 11.09 -23.35
N THR A 153 0.69 11.69 -23.80
CA THR A 153 0.61 12.33 -25.11
C THR A 153 0.76 13.84 -24.96
N SER A 154 1.03 14.56 -26.05
CA SER A 154 1.26 16.02 -26.02
C SER A 154 0.08 16.84 -25.47
N HIS A 155 -1.11 16.25 -25.31
CA HIS A 155 -2.29 16.90 -24.72
C HIS A 155 -2.42 16.68 -23.19
N ASP A 156 -1.52 15.92 -22.57
CA ASP A 156 -1.58 15.53 -21.14
C ASP A 156 -0.69 16.38 -20.21
N VAL A 157 -0.13 17.49 -20.71
CA VAL A 157 0.83 18.37 -20.00
C VAL A 157 0.15 19.63 -19.49
#